data_AF-A0A7G5MVT3-F1
#
_entry.id   AF-A0A7G5MVT3-F1
#
_cell.length_a   1.000
_cell.length_b   1.000
_cell.length_c   1.000
_cell.angle_alpha   90.00
_cell.angle_beta   90.00
_cell.angle_gamma   90.00
#
_symmetry.space_group_name_H-M   'P 1'
#
loop_
_entity.id
_entity.type
_entity.pdbx_description
1 polymer ?
#
loop_
_entity_poly.entity_id
_entity_poly.type
_entity_poly.pdbx_seq_one_letter_code
_entity_poly.pdbx_strand_id
1 'polypeptide(L)'
;MFIFAITQKISDLPKSVIANSGIILAGKLKTEDDVKVVIRSIAREERYEDRDIVKWLPRSPIGCFICQSSRCTDFKDAEPVLVKIAKLNATAPSNAELDEISAKRDIMIRL
;
A
#
# COMPACT_ATOMS: atom_id res chain seq x y z
N MET A 1 -19.48 3.99 -5.21
CA MET A 1 -18.94 2.89 -4.39
C MET A 1 -17.44 3.08 -4.28
N PHE A 2 -16.90 3.03 -3.06
CA PHE A 2 -15.46 3.12 -2.81
C PHE A 2 -14.97 1.75 -2.33
N ILE A 3 -13.91 1.24 -2.94
CA ILE A 3 -13.28 -0.03 -2.59
C ILE A 3 -11.86 0.28 -2.13
N PHE A 4 -11.48 -0.25 -0.96
CA PHE A 4 -10.12 -0.19 -0.46
C PHE A 4 -9.53 -1.59 -0.53
N ALA A 5 -8.50 -1.77 -1.35
CA ALA A 5 -7.74 -3.02 -1.41
C ALA A 5 -6.41 -2.82 -0.67
N ILE A 6 -6.18 -3.61 0.37
CA ILE A 6 -4.94 -3.59 1.16
C ILE A 6 -4.27 -4.95 0.97
N THR A 7 -3.00 -4.93 0.52
CA THR A 7 -2.23 -6.15 0.28
C THR A 7 -0.77 -5.95 0.69
N GLN A 8 -0.10 -7.06 1.01
CA GLN A 8 1.36 -7.11 1.18
C GLN A 8 2.08 -7.56 -0.09
N LYS A 9 1.35 -8.14 -1.06
CA LYS A 9 1.87 -8.62 -2.34
C LYS A 9 0.93 -8.18 -3.46
N ILE A 10 1.31 -7.12 -4.16
CA ILE A 10 0.46 -6.47 -5.18
C ILE A 10 0.49 -7.22 -6.52
N SER A 11 1.57 -7.94 -6.80
CA SER A 11 1.72 -8.80 -7.98
C SER A 11 0.67 -9.92 -8.07
N ASP A 12 0.15 -10.38 -6.93
CA ASP A 12 -0.88 -11.43 -6.86
C ASP A 12 -2.32 -10.87 -6.86
N LEU A 13 -2.50 -9.54 -6.80
CA LEU A 13 -3.84 -8.97 -6.87
C LEU A 13 -4.44 -9.20 -8.26
N PRO A 14 -5.78 -9.40 -8.36
CA PRO A 14 -6.44 -9.49 -9.65
C PRO A 14 -6.15 -8.25 -10.49
N LYS A 15 -5.76 -8.46 -11.76
CA LYS A 15 -5.39 -7.37 -12.68
C LYS A 15 -6.48 -6.31 -12.82
N SER A 16 -7.75 -6.72 -12.71
CA SER A 16 -8.90 -5.81 -12.72
C SER A 16 -8.89 -4.84 -11.53
N VAL A 17 -8.46 -5.27 -10.34
CA VAL A 17 -8.34 -4.38 -9.18
C VAL A 17 -7.25 -3.36 -9.42
N ILE A 18 -6.06 -3.81 -9.84
CA ILE A 18 -4.91 -2.92 -10.10
C ILE A 18 -5.25 -1.90 -11.18
N ALA A 19 -5.83 -2.33 -12.30
CA ALA A 19 -6.16 -1.46 -13.43
C ALA A 19 -7.25 -0.43 -13.13
N ASN A 20 -8.13 -0.67 -12.15
CA ASN A 20 -9.23 0.24 -11.81
C ASN A 20 -8.97 1.04 -10.51
N SER A 21 -7.83 0.82 -9.86
CA SER A 21 -7.39 1.59 -8.69
C SER A 21 -6.89 2.96 -9.13
N GLY A 22 -7.76 3.97 -9.05
CA GLY A 22 -7.40 5.36 -9.38
C GLY A 22 -6.57 6.09 -8.31
N ILE A 23 -6.36 5.48 -7.15
CA ILE A 23 -5.53 6.01 -6.07
C ILE A 23 -4.64 4.87 -5.59
N ILE A 24 -3.34 5.14 -5.51
CA ILE A 24 -2.32 4.16 -5.14
C ILE A 24 -1.47 4.73 -4.01
N LEU A 25 -1.33 3.92 -2.95
CA LEU A 25 -0.49 4.22 -1.79
C LEU A 25 0.56 3.11 -1.68
N ALA A 26 1.77 3.38 -2.16
CA ALA A 26 2.85 2.41 -2.21
C ALA A 26 3.88 2.65 -1.12
N GLY A 27 3.97 1.73 -0.17
CA GLY A 27 4.97 1.74 0.89
C GLY A 27 6.22 0.95 0.50
N LYS A 28 6.86 0.34 1.49
CA LYS A 28 8.04 -0.49 1.29
C LYS A 28 7.71 -1.78 0.53
N LEU A 29 8.40 -2.00 -0.59
CA LEU A 29 8.28 -3.20 -1.42
C LEU A 29 9.68 -3.70 -1.80
N LYS A 30 9.93 -5.00 -1.62
CA LYS A 30 11.26 -5.60 -1.85
C LYS A 30 11.33 -6.49 -3.09
N THR A 31 10.23 -7.13 -3.40
CA THR A 31 10.08 -8.09 -4.50
C THR A 31 10.00 -7.33 -5.82
N GLU A 32 10.77 -7.77 -6.81
CA GLU A 32 10.91 -7.08 -8.09
C GLU A 32 9.57 -6.97 -8.83
N ASP A 33 8.76 -8.02 -8.80
CA ASP A 33 7.44 -8.03 -9.44
C ASP A 33 6.48 -7.00 -8.81
N ASP A 34 6.48 -6.88 -7.49
CA ASP A 34 5.66 -5.90 -6.78
C ASP A 34 6.10 -4.47 -7.10
N VAL A 35 7.42 -4.23 -7.13
CA VAL A 35 7.99 -2.94 -7.50
C VAL A 35 7.61 -2.57 -8.93
N LYS A 36 7.72 -3.51 -9.88
CA LYS A 36 7.33 -3.28 -11.28
C LYS A 36 5.85 -2.94 -11.43
N VAL A 37 4.96 -3.66 -10.73
CA VAL A 37 3.52 -3.40 -10.77
C VAL A 37 3.20 -2.00 -10.25
N VAL A 38 3.80 -1.60 -9.13
CA VAL A 38 3.62 -0.25 -8.57
C VAL A 38 4.14 0.82 -9.51
N ILE A 39 5.38 0.70 -9.97
CA ILE A 39 6.02 1.72 -10.82
C ILE A 39 5.22 1.94 -12.11
N ARG A 40 4.74 0.87 -12.74
CA ARG A 40 3.88 0.99 -13.93
C ARG A 40 2.53 1.65 -13.67
N SER A 41 2.12 1.74 -12.41
CA SER A 41 0.85 2.33 -12.03
C SER A 41 0.98 3.77 -11.53
N ILE A 42 2.15 4.19 -11.05
CA ILE A 42 2.38 5.54 -10.49
C ILE A 42 3.33 6.41 -11.30
N ALA A 43 4.14 5.80 -12.18
CA ALA A 43 5.27 6.43 -12.82
C ALA A 43 5.12 6.38 -14.35
N ARG A 44 5.87 7.24 -15.06
CA ARG A 44 5.82 7.33 -16.52
C ARG A 44 6.74 6.31 -17.16
N GLU A 45 7.95 6.15 -16.62
CA GLU A 45 8.95 5.23 -17.16
C GLU A 45 9.94 4.69 -16.12
N GLU A 46 10.00 3.36 -16.00
CA GLU A 46 10.79 2.66 -14.96
C GLU A 46 12.32 2.75 -15.12
N ARG A 47 12.84 2.96 -16.34
CA ARG A 47 14.28 2.77 -16.63
C ARG A 47 15.12 4.03 -16.50
N TYR A 48 14.62 5.16 -16.99
CA TYR A 48 15.40 6.40 -17.09
C TYR A 48 14.85 7.49 -16.18
N GLU A 49 13.56 7.80 -16.27
CA GLU A 49 12.95 8.87 -15.47
C GLU A 49 12.74 8.47 -14.00
N ASP A 50 12.13 7.31 -13.75
CA ASP A 50 11.68 6.93 -12.40
C ASP A 50 12.59 5.92 -11.67
N ARG A 51 13.84 5.78 -12.16
CA ARG A 51 14.80 4.81 -11.64
C ARG A 51 15.08 4.97 -10.14
N ASP A 52 15.00 6.18 -9.63
CA ASP A 52 15.24 6.47 -8.22
C ASP A 52 14.10 5.97 -7.33
N ILE A 53 12.87 5.99 -7.84
CA ILE A 53 11.70 5.43 -7.14
C ILE A 53 11.86 3.91 -7.02
N VAL A 54 12.26 3.24 -8.11
CA VAL A 54 12.52 1.79 -8.14
C VAL A 54 13.56 1.40 -7.07
N LYS A 55 14.65 2.17 -6.96
CA LYS A 55 15.70 1.93 -5.95
C LYS A 55 15.26 2.28 -4.53
N TRP A 56 14.37 3.26 -4.38
CA TRP A 56 13.93 3.76 -3.10
C TRP A 56 12.90 2.84 -2.43
N LEU A 57 11.95 2.28 -3.17
CA LEU A 57 10.90 1.38 -2.65
C LEU A 57 11.40 0.26 -1.70
N PRO A 58 12.49 -0.48 -2.00
CA PRO A 58 13.02 -1.50 -1.08
C PRO A 58 13.72 -0.92 0.15
N ARG A 59 14.14 0.34 0.10
CA ARG A 59 14.88 1.05 1.14
C ARG A 59 14.00 2.01 1.95
N SER A 60 12.73 2.16 1.58
CA SER A 60 11.87 3.14 2.21
C SER A 60 11.71 2.87 3.72
N PRO A 61 11.71 3.92 4.54
CA PRO A 61 11.46 3.80 5.96
C PRO A 61 9.99 3.48 6.22
N ILE A 62 9.73 2.80 7.34
CA ILE A 62 8.36 2.45 7.74
C ILE A 62 7.55 3.73 7.96
N GLY A 63 6.33 3.75 7.39
CA GLY A 63 5.42 4.90 7.48
C GLY A 63 5.62 5.93 6.36
N CYS A 64 6.60 5.77 5.47
CA CYS A 64 6.70 6.58 4.25
C CYS A 64 6.07 5.84 3.06
N PHE A 65 5.23 6.55 2.32
CA PHE A 65 4.47 6.05 1.19
C PHE A 65 4.57 7.01 0.03
N ILE A 66 4.59 6.48 -1.18
CA ILE A 66 4.35 7.25 -2.40
C ILE A 66 2.86 7.19 -2.69
N CYS A 67 2.24 8.35 -2.83
CA CYS A 67 0.83 8.52 -3.06
C CYS A 67 0.64 9.10 -4.45
N GLN A 68 -0.15 8.43 -5.27
CA GLN A 68 -0.51 8.88 -6.61
C GLN A 68 -2.03 8.78 -6.76
N SER A 69 -2.62 9.80 -7.36
CA SER A 69 -4.03 9.82 -7.73
C SER A 69 -4.14 10.14 -9.21
N SER A 70 -4.78 9.27 -9.99
CA SER A 70 -5.16 9.57 -11.37
C SER A 70 -6.48 10.33 -11.47
N ARG A 71 -7.18 10.52 -10.34
CA ARG A 71 -8.44 11.29 -10.26
C ARG A 71 -8.15 12.73 -9.84
N CYS A 72 -7.54 13.48 -10.75
CA CYS A 72 -7.15 14.87 -10.51
C CYS A 72 -7.68 15.78 -11.62
N THR A 73 -7.89 17.06 -11.30
CA THR A 73 -8.35 18.07 -12.26
C THR A 73 -7.21 18.63 -13.11
N ASP A 74 -6.02 18.75 -12.55
CA ASP A 74 -4.81 19.21 -13.23
C ASP A 74 -3.79 18.05 -13.32
N PHE A 75 -3.00 18.03 -14.39
CA PHE A 75 -1.96 17.02 -14.62
C PHE A 75 -0.84 17.10 -13.58
N LYS A 76 -0.62 18.29 -13.00
CA LYS A 76 0.38 18.49 -11.94
C LYS A 76 0.02 17.73 -10.66
N ASP A 77 -1.27 17.61 -10.38
CA ASP A 77 -1.78 16.91 -9.21
C ASP A 77 -1.77 15.38 -9.37
N ALA A 78 -1.51 14.90 -10.60
CA ALA A 78 -1.39 13.48 -10.90
C ALA A 78 0.03 12.94 -10.64
N GLU A 79 1.01 13.81 -10.38
CA GLU A 79 2.39 13.42 -10.08
C GLU A 79 2.46 12.71 -8.72
N PRO A 80 3.30 11.67 -8.60
CA PRO A 80 3.46 10.92 -7.35
C PRO A 80 4.14 11.78 -6.26
N VAL A 81 3.55 11.78 -5.05
CA VAL A 81 4.05 12.55 -3.91
C VAL A 81 4.52 11.61 -2.79
N LEU A 82 5.70 11.90 -2.23
CA LEU A 82 6.19 11.21 -1.04
C LEU A 82 5.54 11.78 0.22
N VAL A 83 4.84 10.92 0.98
CA VAL A 83 4.11 11.30 2.19
C VAL A 83 4.56 10.43 3.36
N LYS A 84 4.70 11.05 4.54
CA LYS A 84 4.89 10.34 5.81
C LYS A 84 3.56 10.25 6.55
N ILE A 85 3.05 9.04 6.71
CA ILE A 85 1.76 8.79 7.36
C ILE A 85 1.89 9.03 8.86
N ALA A 86 0.94 9.77 9.42
CA ALA A 86 0.82 9.97 10.86
C ALA A 86 0.55 8.63 11.55
N LYS A 87 1.28 8.34 12.63
CA LYS A 87 1.04 7.15 13.43
C LYS A 87 -0.34 7.27 14.07
N LEU A 88 -1.14 6.21 13.98
CA LEU A 88 -2.38 6.13 14.75
C LEU A 88 -2.00 6.00 16.22
N ASN A 89 -2.50 6.91 17.06
CA ASN A 89 -2.37 6.84 18.51
C ASN A 89 -3.34 5.77 19.05
N ALA A 90 -3.10 4.51 18.70
CA ALA A 90 -3.80 3.38 19.29
C ALA A 90 -3.02 2.92 20.53
N THR A 91 -3.70 2.81 21.66
CA THR A 91 -3.15 2.13 22.82
C THR A 91 -2.98 0.65 22.52
N ALA A 92 -1.91 0.04 23.03
CA ALA A 92 -1.76 -1.40 22.94
C ALA A 92 -2.95 -2.09 23.64
N PRO A 93 -3.48 -3.19 23.08
CA PRO A 93 -4.54 -3.94 23.73
C PRO A 93 -4.05 -4.46 25.09
N SER A 94 -4.93 -4.42 26.07
CA SER A 94 -4.69 -5.00 27.38
C SER A 94 -4.68 -6.54 27.30
N ASN A 95 -4.04 -7.18 28.28
CA ASN A 95 -4.03 -8.65 28.34
C ASN A 95 -5.45 -9.23 28.38
N ALA A 96 -6.39 -8.57 29.08
CA ALA A 96 -7.78 -9.01 29.14
C ALA A 96 -8.47 -9.00 27.75
N GLU A 97 -8.20 -7.98 26.93
CA GLU A 97 -8.73 -7.91 25.56
C GLU A 97 -8.10 -8.99 24.66
N LEU A 98 -6.81 -9.27 24.84
CA LEU A 98 -6.12 -10.34 24.10
C LEU A 98 -6.69 -11.73 24.43
N ASP A 99 -6.99 -11.98 25.70
CA ASP A 99 -7.61 -13.23 26.16
C ASP A 99 -9.02 -13.38 25.57
N GLU A 100 -9.82 -12.30 25.55
CA GLU A 100 -11.15 -12.30 24.94
C GLU A 100 -11.10 -12.58 23.43
N ILE A 101 -10.17 -11.96 22.69
CA ILE A 101 -9.97 -12.20 21.25
C ILE A 101 -9.55 -13.65 20.99
N SER A 102 -8.66 -14.19 21.83
CA SER A 102 -8.19 -15.57 21.71
C SER A 102 -9.31 -16.57 21.98
N ALA A 103 -10.12 -16.35 23.02
CA ALA A 103 -11.28 -17.18 23.31
C ALA A 103 -12.33 -17.16 22.18
N LYS A 104 -12.61 -15.98 21.60
CA LYS A 104 -13.50 -15.85 20.43
C LYS A 104 -12.97 -16.64 19.22
N ARG A 105 -11.67 -16.57 18.96
CA ARG A 105 -11.01 -17.35 17.90
C ARG A 105 -11.20 -18.84 18.10
N ASP A 106 -10.96 -19.35 19.30
CA ASP A 106 -11.05 -20.79 19.60
C ASP A 106 -12.47 -21.34 19.44
N ILE A 107 -13.49 -20.55 19.82
CA ILE A 107 -14.90 -20.91 19.60
C ILE A 107 -15.19 -20.98 18.10
N MET A 108 -14.69 -20.02 17.31
CA MET A 108 -14.94 -19.97 15.87
C MET A 108 -14.22 -21.07 15.07
N ILE A 109 -13.10 -21.61 15.58
CA ILE A 109 -12.38 -22.74 14.96
C ILE A 109 -13.04 -24.09 15.31
N ARG A 110 -13.73 -24.18 16.45
CA ARG A 110 -14.38 -25.42 16.91
C ARG A 110 -15.80 -25.63 16.35
N LEU A 111 -16.41 -24.60 15.76
CA LEU A 111 -17.66 -24.66 15.02
C LEU A 111 -17.41 -25.06 13.56
#